data_AF-B6SZG4-F1
#
_entry.id   AF-B6SZG4-F1
#
_cell.length_a   1.000
_cell.length_b   1.000
_cell.length_c   1.000
_cell.angle_alpha   90.00
_cell.angle_beta   90.00
_cell.angle_gamma   90.00
#
_symmetry.space_group_name_H-M   'P 1'
#
loop_
_entity.id
_entity.type
_entity.pdbx_description
1 polymer ?
#
loop_
_entity_poly.entity_id
_entity_poly.type
_entity_poly.pdbx_seq_one_letter_code
_entity_poly.pdbx_strand_id
1 'polypeptide(L)'
;MSGDIDSTFKRLGEWYPQVIKDEKSVICLLLHSQRFIEYIRAEQLEDAVHYGRANLASFLTHEAFEWLLKDSVALLAYEKPAESCLGYLMGSPQREFVADAVNAAVLSTNPTMKDPESCLYSCLERLLRQLTVCSLERRAFNNDQGDAFLLHKEMQNYERSRRS
;
A
#
# COMPACT_ATOMS: atom_id res chain seq x y z
N MET A 1 3.42 -1.15 9.33
CA MET A 1 2.64 0.05 8.98
C MET A 1 1.45 0.18 9.94
N SER A 2 1.18 1.37 10.47
CA SER A 2 0.19 1.59 11.55
C SER A 2 -1.27 1.63 11.07
N GLY A 3 -1.54 1.74 9.77
CA GLY A 3 -2.91 1.83 9.24
C GLY A 3 -3.59 3.18 9.50
N ASP A 4 -2.84 4.24 9.82
CA ASP A 4 -3.40 5.58 10.05
C ASP A 4 -3.81 6.26 8.71
N ILE A 5 -5.03 5.96 8.27
CA ILE A 5 -5.57 6.49 7.01
C ILE A 5 -6.03 7.95 7.15
N ASP A 6 -6.44 8.40 8.35
CA ASP A 6 -6.90 9.77 8.56
C ASP A 6 -5.73 10.76 8.35
N SER A 7 -4.56 10.46 8.92
CA SER A 7 -3.33 11.21 8.65
C SER A 7 -2.91 11.13 7.18
N THR A 8 -3.18 10.01 6.52
CA THR A 8 -2.87 9.81 5.09
C THR A 8 -3.72 10.73 4.21
N PHE A 9 -5.04 10.78 4.41
CA PHE A 9 -5.92 11.70 3.70
C PHE A 9 -5.52 13.16 3.92
N LYS A 10 -5.21 13.54 5.16
CA LYS A 10 -4.74 14.89 5.48
C LYS A 10 -3.49 15.26 4.68
N ARG A 11 -2.46 14.42 4.70
CA ARG A 11 -1.19 14.67 3.99
C ARG A 11 -1.35 14.67 2.48
N LEU A 12 -2.19 13.78 1.93
CA LEU A 12 -2.49 13.77 0.50
C LEU A 12 -3.24 15.05 0.10
N GLY A 13 -4.21 15.51 0.89
CA GLY A 13 -4.89 16.78 0.62
C GLY A 13 -3.95 17.99 0.68
N GLU A 14 -2.98 17.99 1.58
CA GLU A 14 -2.02 19.08 1.74
C GLU A 14 -0.95 19.10 0.64
N TRP A 15 -0.39 17.94 0.25
CA TRP A 15 0.80 17.88 -0.61
C TRP A 15 0.52 17.38 -2.02
N TYR A 16 -0.49 16.54 -2.21
CA TYR A 16 -0.82 15.90 -3.48
C TYR A 16 -2.34 15.86 -3.73
N PRO A 17 -3.05 17.01 -3.68
CA PRO A 17 -4.50 17.05 -3.76
C PRO A 17 -5.06 16.39 -5.03
N GLN A 18 -4.29 16.40 -6.12
CA GLN A 18 -4.62 15.73 -7.38
C GLN A 18 -4.83 14.21 -7.25
N VAL A 19 -4.21 13.55 -6.27
CA VAL A 19 -4.34 12.10 -6.03
C VAL A 19 -5.73 11.73 -5.51
N ILE A 20 -6.33 12.62 -4.72
CA ILE A 20 -7.64 12.41 -4.09
C ILE A 20 -8.73 13.33 -4.65
N LYS A 21 -8.41 14.09 -5.71
CA LYS A 21 -9.33 15.06 -6.32
C LYS A 21 -10.57 14.38 -6.90
N ASP A 22 -10.37 13.21 -7.51
CA ASP A 22 -11.48 12.35 -7.91
C ASP A 22 -11.83 11.42 -6.75
N GLU A 23 -12.90 11.79 -6.05
CA GLU A 23 -13.44 11.03 -4.91
C GLU A 23 -13.88 9.62 -5.33
N LYS A 24 -14.11 9.36 -6.63
CA LYS A 24 -14.48 8.03 -7.16
C LYS A 24 -13.30 7.26 -7.75
N SER A 25 -12.08 7.77 -7.60
CA SER A 25 -10.88 7.08 -8.07
C SER A 25 -10.63 5.77 -7.32
N VAL A 26 -9.88 4.87 -7.95
CA VAL A 26 -9.45 3.61 -7.32
C VAL A 26 -8.61 3.85 -6.06
N ILE A 27 -7.85 4.95 -6.00
CA ILE A 27 -7.04 5.30 -4.83
C ILE A 27 -7.93 5.69 -3.65
N CYS A 28 -8.96 6.51 -3.90
CA CYS A 28 -9.95 6.85 -2.87
C CYS A 28 -10.69 5.60 -2.38
N LEU A 29 -11.10 4.70 -3.28
CA LEU A 29 -11.68 3.42 -2.89
C LEU A 29 -10.75 2.63 -1.97
N LEU A 30 -9.48 2.45 -2.36
CA LEU A 30 -8.51 1.69 -1.57
C LEU A 30 -8.29 2.29 -0.18
N LEU A 31 -8.19 3.62 -0.08
CA LEU A 31 -8.05 4.32 1.20
C LEU A 31 -9.30 4.16 2.07
N HIS A 32 -10.50 4.36 1.52
CA HIS A 32 -11.74 4.19 2.27
C HIS A 32 -11.96 2.74 2.70
N SER A 33 -11.69 1.76 1.83
CA SER A 33 -11.75 0.33 2.18
C SER A 33 -10.76 0.00 3.28
N GLN A 34 -9.52 0.50 3.21
CA GLN A 34 -8.54 0.29 4.27
C GLN A 34 -9.01 0.90 5.60
N ARG A 35 -9.53 2.13 5.60
CA ARG A 35 -10.02 2.78 6.82
C ARG A 35 -11.18 2.02 7.45
N PHE A 36 -12.08 1.49 6.62
CA PHE A 36 -13.18 0.63 7.05
C PHE A 36 -12.66 -0.66 7.69
N ILE A 37 -11.67 -1.32 7.08
CA ILE A 37 -11.01 -2.51 7.64
C ILE A 37 -10.32 -2.19 8.96
N GLU A 38 -9.72 -1.00 9.12
CA GLU A 38 -9.13 -0.57 10.41
C GLU A 38 -10.19 -0.43 11.52
N TYR A 39 -11.41 0.04 11.23
CA TYR A 39 -12.49 0.04 12.21
C TYR A 39 -12.90 -1.38 12.62
N ILE A 40 -13.01 -2.30 11.66
CA ILE A 40 -13.29 -3.71 11.96
C ILE A 40 -12.19 -4.32 12.83
N ARG A 41 -10.92 -4.04 12.50
CA ARG A 41 -9.76 -4.51 13.27
C ARG A 41 -9.74 -3.98 14.71
N ALA A 42 -10.25 -2.77 14.92
CA ALA A 42 -10.39 -2.17 16.25
C ALA A 42 -11.68 -2.60 16.99
N GLU A 43 -12.47 -3.51 16.41
CA GLU A 43 -13.77 -3.96 16.93
C GLU A 43 -14.81 -2.82 17.06
N GLN A 44 -14.60 -1.71 16.33
CA GLN A 44 -15.47 -0.54 16.30
C GLN A 44 -16.54 -0.69 15.21
N LEU A 45 -17.45 -1.66 15.38
CA LEU A 45 -18.42 -2.03 14.34
C LEU A 45 -19.41 -0.93 13.98
N GLU A 46 -19.86 -0.13 14.95
CA GLU A 46 -20.77 0.99 14.70
C GLU A 46 -20.12 2.06 13.82
N ASP A 47 -18.87 2.43 14.16
CA ASP A 47 -18.07 3.36 13.36
C ASP A 47 -17.80 2.80 11.96
N ALA A 48 -17.49 1.50 11.84
CA ALA A 48 -17.31 0.84 10.55
C ALA A 48 -18.57 0.98 9.68
N VAL A 49 -19.74 0.65 10.21
CA VAL A 49 -21.02 0.74 9.48
C VAL A 49 -21.34 2.18 9.09
N HIS A 50 -21.17 3.13 10.01
CA HIS A 50 -21.40 4.54 9.71
C HIS A 50 -20.45 5.03 8.60
N TYR A 51 -19.17 4.72 8.73
CA TYR A 51 -18.14 5.10 7.76
C TYR A 51 -18.38 4.48 6.39
N GLY A 52 -18.71 3.18 6.34
CA GLY A 52 -19.01 2.47 5.09
C GLY A 52 -20.20 3.07 4.35
N ARG A 53 -21.28 3.41 5.07
CA ARG A 53 -22.45 4.08 4.44
C ARG A 53 -22.09 5.46 3.89
N ALA A 54 -21.26 6.23 4.59
CA ALA A 54 -20.91 7.58 4.18
C ALA A 54 -19.90 7.61 3.01
N ASN A 55 -18.90 6.72 3.02
CA ASN A 55 -17.73 6.83 2.14
C ASN A 55 -17.63 5.71 1.10
N LEU A 56 -18.18 4.52 1.38
CA LEU A 56 -18.08 3.38 0.47
C LEU A 56 -19.32 3.23 -0.43
N ALA A 57 -20.47 3.78 -0.02
CA ALA A 57 -21.72 3.65 -0.76
C ALA A 57 -21.68 4.25 -2.18
N SER A 58 -20.91 5.32 -2.39
CA SER A 58 -20.75 5.97 -3.69
C SER A 58 -20.12 5.04 -4.74
N PHE A 59 -19.28 4.09 -4.30
CA PHE A 59 -18.58 3.12 -5.15
C PHE A 59 -19.42 1.90 -5.53
N LEU A 60 -20.54 1.64 -4.84
CA LEU A 60 -21.46 0.53 -5.17
C LEU A 60 -22.03 0.62 -6.59
N THR A 61 -22.05 1.82 -7.16
CA THR A 61 -22.56 2.08 -8.50
C THR A 61 -21.57 1.76 -9.61
N HIS A 62 -20.32 1.38 -9.27
CA HIS A 62 -19.25 1.13 -10.23
C HIS A 62 -18.91 -0.36 -10.25
N GLU A 63 -19.36 -1.07 -11.30
CA GLU A 63 -19.15 -2.52 -11.46
C GLU A 63 -17.67 -2.93 -11.36
N ALA A 64 -16.75 -2.07 -11.82
CA ALA A 64 -15.31 -2.32 -11.75
C ALA A 64 -14.76 -2.51 -10.32
N PHE A 65 -15.48 -2.01 -9.32
CA PHE A 65 -15.06 -2.00 -7.92
C PHE A 65 -15.86 -2.96 -7.04
N GLU A 66 -16.85 -3.64 -7.62
CA GLU A 66 -17.82 -4.45 -6.90
C GLU A 66 -17.15 -5.54 -6.06
N TRP A 67 -16.13 -6.22 -6.61
CA TRP A 67 -15.44 -7.31 -5.93
C TRP A 67 -14.71 -6.82 -4.66
N LEU A 68 -13.92 -5.75 -4.78
CA LEU A 68 -13.11 -5.22 -3.67
C LEU A 68 -14.00 -4.69 -2.55
N LEU A 69 -15.09 -4.04 -2.94
CA LEU A 69 -16.08 -3.49 -2.04
C LEU A 69 -16.84 -4.59 -1.29
N LYS A 70 -17.26 -5.65 -2.00
CA LYS A 70 -17.93 -6.81 -1.42
C LYS A 70 -17.05 -7.51 -0.40
N ASP A 71 -15.80 -7.80 -0.74
CA ASP A 71 -14.86 -8.47 0.17
C ASP A 71 -14.61 -7.61 1.41
N SER A 72 -14.41 -6.30 1.24
CA SER A 72 -14.21 -5.38 2.37
C SER A 72 -15.43 -5.40 3.31
N VAL A 73 -16.65 -5.24 2.77
CA VAL A 73 -17.88 -5.17 3.56
C VAL A 73 -18.25 -6.53 4.18
N ALA A 74 -17.97 -7.64 3.51
CA ALA A 74 -18.25 -8.98 3.99
C ALA A 74 -17.50 -9.33 5.30
N LEU A 75 -16.38 -8.65 5.59
CA LEU A 75 -15.67 -8.81 6.87
C LEU A 75 -16.57 -8.55 8.09
N LEU A 76 -17.60 -7.70 7.98
CA LEU A 76 -18.56 -7.45 9.07
C LEU A 76 -19.40 -8.68 9.43
N ALA A 77 -19.54 -9.64 8.51
CA ALA A 77 -20.37 -10.83 8.74
C ALA A 77 -19.65 -11.90 9.57
N TYR A 78 -18.34 -11.76 9.79
CA TYR A 78 -17.54 -12.73 10.53
C TYR A 78 -17.34 -12.28 11.97
N GLU A 79 -17.60 -13.19 12.92
CA GLU A 79 -17.29 -12.98 14.34
C GLU A 79 -15.80 -12.74 14.56
N LYS A 80 -14.96 -13.45 13.79
CA LYS A 80 -13.51 -13.28 13.79
C LYS A 80 -13.00 -13.05 12.36
N PRO A 81 -12.96 -11.79 11.89
CA PRO A 81 -12.60 -11.46 10.51
C PRO A 81 -11.21 -11.96 10.09
N ALA A 82 -10.24 -11.97 11.01
CA ALA A 82 -8.88 -12.45 10.74
C ALA A 82 -8.78 -13.98 10.54
N GLU A 83 -9.72 -14.77 11.08
CA GLU A 83 -9.78 -16.23 10.91
C GLU A 83 -10.68 -16.64 9.71
N SER A 84 -11.30 -15.67 9.03
CA SER A 84 -12.19 -15.92 7.88
C SER A 84 -11.42 -16.22 6.59
N CYS A 85 -12.14 -16.63 5.54
CA CYS A 85 -11.56 -16.73 4.18
C CYS A 85 -11.08 -15.37 3.64
N LEU A 86 -11.52 -14.26 4.24
CA LEU A 86 -11.09 -12.90 3.93
C LEU A 86 -10.03 -12.37 4.89
N GLY A 87 -9.49 -13.22 5.77
CA GLY A 87 -8.47 -12.86 6.76
C GLY A 87 -7.20 -12.25 6.15
N TYR A 88 -6.94 -12.50 4.86
CA TYR A 88 -5.83 -11.88 4.12
C TYR A 88 -5.91 -10.34 4.09
N LEU A 89 -7.11 -9.76 4.11
CA LEU A 89 -7.35 -8.32 4.19
C LEU A 89 -6.99 -7.73 5.58
N MET A 90 -6.94 -8.57 6.61
CA MET A 90 -6.67 -8.14 7.98
C MET A 90 -5.17 -8.02 8.29
N GLY A 91 -4.30 -8.57 7.43
CA GLY A 91 -2.85 -8.61 7.63
C GLY A 91 -2.08 -7.34 7.23
N SER A 92 -0.77 -7.33 7.50
CA SER A 92 0.13 -6.29 6.98
C SER A 92 0.25 -6.25 5.46
N PRO A 93 0.19 -7.37 4.69
CA PRO A 93 0.31 -7.32 3.24
C PRO A 93 -0.75 -6.44 2.57
N GLN A 94 -1.97 -6.42 3.12
CA GLN A 94 -3.03 -5.54 2.62
C GLN A 94 -2.70 -4.06 2.81
N ARG A 95 -2.12 -3.67 3.95
CA ARG A 95 -1.67 -2.28 4.19
C ARG A 95 -0.52 -1.89 3.27
N GLU A 96 0.40 -2.81 3.03
CA GLU A 96 1.53 -2.61 2.10
C GLU A 96 1.01 -2.40 0.67
N PHE A 97 0.06 -3.23 0.22
CA PHE A 97 -0.58 -3.06 -1.08
C PHE A 97 -1.24 -1.69 -1.24
N VAL A 98 -2.01 -1.23 -0.25
CA VAL A 98 -2.63 0.12 -0.29
C VAL A 98 -1.56 1.20 -0.30
N ALA A 99 -0.48 1.04 0.47
CA ALA A 99 0.62 1.99 0.50
C ALA A 99 1.37 2.07 -0.84
N ASP A 100 1.62 0.94 -1.49
CA ASP A 100 2.24 0.88 -2.80
C ASP A 100 1.37 1.56 -3.87
N ALA A 101 0.05 1.34 -3.83
CA ALA A 101 -0.88 2.03 -4.72
C ALA A 101 -0.86 3.56 -4.51
N VAL A 102 -0.85 4.02 -3.25
CA VAL A 102 -0.76 5.44 -2.92
C VAL A 102 0.60 6.02 -3.35
N ASN A 103 1.70 5.29 -3.10
CA ASN A 103 3.04 5.70 -3.53
C ASN A 103 3.10 5.85 -5.05
N ALA A 104 2.56 4.90 -5.79
CA ALA A 104 2.51 4.97 -7.25
C ALA A 104 1.65 6.15 -7.74
N ALA A 105 0.50 6.39 -7.10
CA ALA A 105 -0.34 7.54 -7.41
C ALA A 105 0.35 8.88 -7.12
N VAL A 106 1.15 8.96 -6.05
CA VAL A 106 1.97 10.15 -5.77
C VAL A 106 3.06 10.33 -6.83
N LEU A 107 3.77 9.26 -7.19
CA LEU A 107 4.83 9.29 -8.19
C LEU A 107 4.31 9.68 -9.59
N SER A 108 3.08 9.29 -9.93
CA SER A 108 2.46 9.64 -11.22
C SER A 108 2.10 11.13 -11.34
N THR A 109 2.11 11.86 -10.22
CA THR A 109 1.90 13.32 -10.25
C THR A 109 3.10 14.10 -10.77
N ASN A 110 4.27 13.45 -10.91
CA ASN A 110 5.47 14.12 -11.38
C ASN A 110 5.39 14.43 -12.88
N PRO A 111 5.40 15.72 -13.29
CA PRO A 111 5.25 16.11 -14.69
C PRO A 111 6.42 15.70 -15.58
N THR A 112 7.57 15.34 -15.01
CA THR A 112 8.74 14.90 -15.79
C THR A 112 8.70 13.42 -16.15
N MET A 113 7.76 12.64 -15.58
CA MET A 113 7.61 11.22 -15.87
C MET A 113 6.83 11.04 -17.17
N LYS A 114 7.48 10.44 -18.18
CA LYS A 114 6.90 10.21 -19.52
C LYS A 114 6.30 8.81 -19.69
N ASP A 115 6.62 7.90 -18.78
CA ASP A 115 6.27 6.49 -18.86
C ASP A 115 5.39 6.09 -17.66
N PRO A 116 4.18 5.54 -17.89
CA PRO A 116 3.29 5.10 -16.82
C PRO A 116 3.87 3.98 -15.94
N GLU A 117 4.68 3.07 -16.47
CA GLU A 117 5.25 1.99 -15.65
C GLU A 117 6.32 2.52 -14.68
N SER A 118 6.97 3.63 -15.05
CA SER A 118 7.95 4.29 -14.20
C SER A 118 7.35 4.86 -12.90
N CYS A 119 6.02 5.03 -12.78
CA CYS A 119 5.40 5.48 -11.53
C CYS A 119 5.20 4.37 -10.50
N LEU A 120 5.34 3.10 -10.87
CA LEU A 120 5.20 1.98 -9.93
C LEU A 120 6.30 1.96 -8.87
N TYR A 121 7.47 2.51 -9.20
CA TYR A 121 8.65 2.49 -8.36
C TYR A 121 9.36 3.83 -8.37
N SER A 122 9.82 4.29 -7.20
CA SER A 122 10.65 5.49 -7.13
C SER A 122 11.98 5.30 -7.87
N CYS A 123 12.62 6.39 -8.31
CA CYS A 123 13.95 6.32 -8.91
C CYS A 123 14.96 5.58 -8.02
N LEU A 124 14.90 5.81 -6.71
CA LEU A 124 15.74 5.12 -5.74
C LEU A 124 15.47 3.61 -5.73
N GLU A 125 14.20 3.20 -5.69
CA GLU A 125 13.85 1.78 -5.70
C GLU A 125 14.30 1.09 -6.99
N ARG A 126 14.14 1.74 -8.14
CA ARG A 126 14.63 1.23 -9.42
C ARG A 126 16.14 1.03 -9.40
N LEU A 127 16.90 1.99 -8.89
CA LEU A 127 18.35 1.89 -8.73
C LEU A 127 18.74 0.75 -7.78
N LEU A 128 18.03 0.59 -6.66
CA LEU A 128 18.28 -0.50 -5.71
C LEU A 128 17.97 -1.87 -6.32
N ARG A 129 16.88 -2.01 -7.08
CA ARG A 129 16.54 -3.24 -7.81
C ARG A 129 17.60 -3.57 -8.86
N GLN A 130 17.99 -2.58 -9.69
CA GLN A 130 19.04 -2.75 -10.69
C GLN A 130 20.38 -3.14 -10.04
N LEU A 131 20.78 -2.46 -8.97
CA LEU A 131 21.98 -2.80 -8.21
C LEU A 131 21.92 -4.23 -7.67
N THR A 132 20.78 -4.64 -7.11
CA THR A 132 20.57 -6.00 -6.60
C THR A 132 20.75 -7.02 -7.72
N VAL A 133 20.06 -6.85 -8.86
CA VAL A 133 20.15 -7.74 -10.02
C VAL A 133 21.58 -7.79 -10.57
N CYS A 134 22.22 -6.64 -10.83
CA CYS A 134 23.59 -6.57 -11.30
C CYS A 134 24.58 -7.25 -10.33
N SER A 135 24.36 -7.14 -9.02
CA SER A 135 25.21 -7.79 -8.03
C SER A 135 25.08 -9.31 -8.06
N LEU A 136 23.86 -9.83 -8.28
CA LEU A 136 23.58 -11.26 -8.39
C LEU A 136 24.14 -11.84 -9.69
N GLU A 137 23.92 -11.17 -10.82
CA GLU A 137 24.50 -11.51 -12.13
C GLU A 137 26.04 -11.60 -12.03
N ARG A 138 26.68 -10.57 -11.48
CA ARG A 138 28.15 -10.56 -11.30
C ARG A 138 28.64 -11.73 -10.44
N ARG A 139 27.88 -12.15 -9.43
CA ARG A 139 28.23 -13.34 -8.63
C ARG A 139 28.08 -14.62 -9.45
N ALA A 140 26.99 -14.77 -10.19
CA ALA A 140 26.77 -15.92 -11.07
C ALA A 140 27.93 -16.08 -12.08
N PHE A 141 28.40 -14.99 -12.68
CA PHE A 141 29.58 -15.00 -13.56
C PHE A 141 30.89 -15.38 -12.85
N ASN A 142 30.99 -15.16 -11.53
CA ASN A 142 32.17 -15.46 -10.71
C ASN A 142 32.01 -16.74 -9.89
N ASN A 143 31.26 -17.75 -10.37
CA ASN A 143 30.99 -18.99 -9.64
C ASN A 143 30.42 -18.76 -8.22
N ASP A 144 29.46 -17.83 -8.12
CA ASP A 144 28.81 -17.38 -6.88
C ASP A 144 29.74 -16.75 -5.82
N GLN A 145 30.97 -16.39 -6.20
CA GLN A 145 31.93 -15.76 -5.31
C GLN A 145 31.72 -14.23 -5.19
N GLY A 146 32.10 -13.69 -4.01
CA GLY A 146 31.98 -12.28 -3.67
C GLY A 146 30.68 -11.92 -2.96
N ASP A 147 30.62 -10.69 -2.43
CA ASP A 147 29.47 -10.22 -1.65
C ASP A 147 28.25 -9.92 -2.53
N ALA A 148 27.09 -10.38 -2.08
CA ALA A 148 25.79 -10.02 -2.64
C ALA A 148 25.29 -8.72 -2.01
N PHE A 149 24.72 -7.84 -2.83
CA PHE A 149 24.00 -6.69 -2.31
C PHE A 149 22.64 -7.16 -1.80
N LEU A 150 22.47 -7.16 -0.48
CA LEU A 150 21.20 -7.45 0.18
C LEU A 150 20.79 -6.23 0.99
N LEU A 151 19.80 -5.47 0.50
CA LEU A 151 19.38 -4.21 1.11
C LEU A 151 19.11 -4.34 2.61
N HIS A 152 18.46 -5.42 3.04
CA HIS A 152 18.15 -5.65 4.45
C HIS A 152 19.40 -5.87 5.31
N LYS A 153 20.43 -6.54 4.77
CA LYS A 153 21.71 -6.74 5.46
C LYS A 153 22.44 -5.40 5.63
N GLU A 154 22.45 -4.57 4.59
CA GLU A 154 23.08 -3.25 4.64
C GLU A 154 22.38 -2.30 5.63
N MET A 155 21.04 -2.32 5.69
CA MET A 155 20.29 -1.56 6.68
C MET A 155 20.63 -1.99 8.12
N GLN A 156 20.73 -3.29 8.38
CA GLN A 156 21.13 -3.80 9.70
C GLN A 156 22.56 -3.40 10.07
N ASN A 157 23.49 -3.45 9.13
CA ASN A 157 24.88 -3.02 9.35
C ASN A 157 24.96 -1.53 9.69
N TYR A 158 24.21 -0.69 8.96
CA TYR A 158 24.13 0.73 9.22
C TYR A 158 23.56 1.03 10.62
N GLU A 159 22.48 0.36 11.02
CA GLU A 159 21.90 0.53 12.36
C GLU A 159 22.87 0.13 13.48
N ARG A 160 23.64 -0.94 13.29
CA ARG A 160 24.66 -1.38 14.25
C ARG A 160 25.79 -0.35 14.38
N SER A 161 26.27 0.18 13.26
CA SER A 161 27.31 1.23 13.23
C SER A 161 26.86 2.53 13.89
N ARG A 162 25.56 2.86 13.85
CA ARG A 162 25.00 4.02 14.57
C ARG A 162 24.89 3.85 16.09
N ARG A 163 24.94 2.61 16.59
CA ARG A 163 24.79 2.30 18.02
C ARG A 163 26.13 2.07 18.73
N SER A 164 27.23 1.97 17.98
CA SER A 164 28.62 1.92 18.47
C SER A 164 29.22 3.32 18.55
#